data_AF-A0A2N6DYR7-F1
#
_entry.id   AF-A0A2N6DYR7-F1
#
_cell.length_a   1.000
_cell.length_b   1.000
_cell.length_c   1.000
_cell.angle_alpha   90.00
_cell.angle_beta   90.00
_cell.angle_gamma   90.00
#
_symmetry.space_group_name_H-M   'P 1'
#
loop_
_entity.id
_entity.type
_entity.pdbx_description
1 polymer ?
#
loop_
_entity_poly.entity_id
_entity_poly.type
_entity_poly.pdbx_seq_one_letter_code
_entity_poly.pdbx_strand_id
1 'polypeptide(L)'
;MPLLAPIQNPELPLEALLARVRARRSRLVAGEEDGDPATSVDWLYARLEPRARRLLRPYLDLLATRWFCQVLRHRLAGDPLPPALQQPPLLDRGLLRVATTAGTGSHLIACVERELMVAAPWSAGLTETYLNQGPGGVEQQLEIGCLAYGARYARHRSVRRLLQQLLDMRNLLSVMRFWRWQVQNRPELGSGGTIPPRQLLRVWREADQSALARVARHLGTLSLPIQDPRQAERELMRGITKELGHERRNPLDIGVVLEYLWQLQLAAVRRGLQKMPTEESDRLRAEGGLW
;
A
#
# COMPACT_ATOMS: atom_id res chain seq x y z
N MET A 1 -1.16 -7.12 19.24
CA MET A 1 0.01 -6.22 19.05
C MET A 1 -0.32 -5.17 17.99
N PRO A 2 0.14 -3.91 18.12
CA PRO A 2 -0.05 -2.93 17.04
C PRO A 2 0.81 -3.30 15.83
N LEU A 3 0.37 -2.86 14.65
CA LEU A 3 1.15 -3.03 13.42
C LEU A 3 2.40 -2.13 13.39
N LEU A 4 2.29 -0.92 13.92
CA LEU A 4 3.39 0.05 13.97
C LEU A 4 4.21 -0.06 15.25
N ALA A 5 5.53 0.05 15.09
CA ALA A 5 6.47 0.18 16.19
C ALA A 5 6.18 1.43 17.04
N PRO A 6 6.32 1.34 18.37
CA PRO A 6 6.26 2.51 19.24
C PRO A 6 7.46 3.43 19.02
N ILE A 7 7.26 4.74 19.17
CA ILE A 7 8.34 5.75 19.12
C ILE A 7 8.53 6.33 20.51
N GLN A 8 9.78 6.46 20.94
CA GLN A 8 10.13 6.89 22.29
C GLN A 8 10.10 8.42 22.47
N ASN A 9 10.51 9.24 21.48
CA ASN A 9 10.42 10.71 21.58
C ASN A 9 10.38 11.41 20.20
N PRO A 10 9.42 12.31 19.91
CA PRO A 10 9.49 13.18 18.75
C PRO A 10 10.52 14.30 18.95
N GLU A 11 11.52 14.39 18.09
CA GLU A 11 12.68 15.28 18.31
C GLU A 11 12.44 16.77 17.97
N LEU A 12 11.42 17.13 17.18
CA LEU A 12 11.30 18.47 16.58
C LEU A 12 9.87 19.04 16.62
N PRO A 13 9.71 20.37 16.76
CA PRO A 13 8.44 21.05 16.49
C PRO A 13 7.94 20.78 15.06
N LEU A 14 6.61 20.70 14.87
CA LEU A 14 5.99 20.36 13.60
C LEU A 14 6.46 21.24 12.44
N GLU A 15 6.58 22.54 12.65
CA GLU A 15 7.01 23.50 11.62
C GLU A 15 8.42 23.23 11.11
N ALA A 16 9.35 22.92 12.02
CA ALA A 16 10.73 22.55 11.68
C ALA A 16 10.77 21.23 10.89
N LEU A 17 9.93 20.25 11.26
CA LEU A 17 9.79 19.00 10.51
C LEU A 17 9.27 19.28 9.09
N LEU A 18 8.21 20.08 8.94
CA LEU A 18 7.62 20.42 7.65
C LEU A 18 8.60 21.18 6.74
N ALA A 19 9.44 22.06 7.29
CA ALA A 19 10.52 22.70 6.53
C ALA A 19 11.52 21.67 5.98
N ARG A 20 11.97 20.72 6.81
CA ARG A 20 12.89 19.65 6.39
C ARG A 20 12.28 18.71 5.36
N VAL A 21 11.01 18.33 5.54
CA VAL A 21 10.27 17.50 4.58
C VAL A 21 10.21 18.18 3.21
N ARG A 22 9.91 19.49 3.16
CA ARG A 22 9.91 20.26 1.91
C ARG A 22 11.29 20.26 1.23
N ALA A 23 12.37 20.46 1.98
CA ALA A 23 13.75 20.47 1.47
C ALA A 23 14.27 19.10 1.02
N ARG A 24 13.78 18.01 1.62
CA ARG A 24 14.08 16.64 1.16
C ARG A 24 13.29 16.29 -0.09
N ARG A 25 12.00 16.63 -0.10
CA ARG A 25 11.13 16.47 -1.27
C ARG A 25 11.70 17.16 -2.51
N SER A 26 12.18 18.40 -2.40
CA SER A 26 12.75 19.11 -3.56
C SER A 26 13.92 18.33 -4.17
N ARG A 27 14.79 17.76 -3.32
CA ARG A 27 15.90 16.89 -3.75
C ARG A 27 15.42 15.58 -4.38
N LEU A 28 14.41 14.94 -3.78
CA LEU A 28 13.81 13.72 -4.34
C LEU A 28 13.22 13.94 -5.74
N VAL A 29 12.54 15.08 -5.94
CA VAL A 29 11.94 15.44 -7.23
C VAL A 29 13.02 15.82 -8.25
N ALA A 30 14.09 16.48 -7.81
CA ALA A 30 15.25 16.80 -8.65
C ALA A 30 16.09 15.57 -9.03
N GLY A 31 15.83 14.40 -8.42
CA GLY A 31 16.63 13.19 -8.61
C GLY A 31 17.97 13.23 -7.88
N GLU A 32 18.15 14.17 -6.94
CA GLU A 32 19.39 14.39 -6.17
C GLU A 32 19.44 13.55 -4.89
N GLU A 33 18.36 12.84 -4.54
CA GLU A 33 18.32 12.00 -3.33
C GLU A 33 18.87 10.59 -3.63
N ASP A 34 20.13 10.35 -3.24
CA ASP A 34 20.82 9.04 -3.31
C ASP A 34 20.42 8.09 -2.16
N GLY A 35 19.60 8.55 -1.20
CA GLY A 35 19.21 7.77 -0.02
C GLY A 35 18.14 6.72 -0.28
N ASP A 36 18.16 5.60 0.43
CA ASP A 36 17.12 4.56 0.40
C ASP A 36 15.76 5.10 0.91
N PRO A 37 14.64 4.92 0.16
CA PRO A 37 13.32 5.30 0.62
C PRO A 37 12.93 4.73 1.98
N ALA A 38 13.36 3.49 2.30
CA ALA A 38 13.08 2.89 3.60
C ALA A 38 13.70 3.69 4.75
N THR A 39 14.98 4.08 4.63
CA THR A 39 15.66 4.95 5.59
C THR A 39 14.99 6.31 5.73
N SER A 40 14.44 6.86 4.63
CA SER A 40 13.73 8.14 4.66
C SER A 40 12.37 8.04 5.37
N VAL A 41 11.67 6.92 5.22
CA VAL A 41 10.44 6.63 5.98
C VAL A 41 10.74 6.52 7.47
N ASP A 42 11.79 5.79 7.87
CA ASP A 42 12.21 5.66 9.27
C ASP A 42 12.60 7.01 9.88
N TRP A 43 13.40 7.79 9.15
CA TRP A 43 13.80 9.14 9.56
C TRP A 43 12.58 10.03 9.87
N LEU A 44 11.57 9.99 9.00
CA LEU A 44 10.36 10.78 9.14
C LEU A 44 9.52 10.26 10.31
N TYR A 45 9.27 8.95 10.36
CA TYR A 45 8.41 8.34 11.37
C TYR A 45 8.89 8.64 12.78
N ALA A 46 10.19 8.47 13.04
CA ALA A 46 10.81 8.78 14.33
C ALA A 46 10.59 10.22 14.81
N ARG A 47 10.33 11.15 13.88
CA ARG A 47 10.20 12.60 14.16
C ARG A 47 8.77 13.11 14.13
N LEU A 48 7.79 12.27 13.79
CA LEU A 48 6.38 12.67 13.81
C LEU A 48 5.89 12.89 15.24
N GLU A 49 5.39 14.09 15.51
CA GLU A 49 4.67 14.40 16.75
C GLU A 49 3.39 13.55 16.89
N PRO A 50 2.85 13.36 18.11
CA PRO A 50 1.73 12.45 18.35
C PRO A 50 0.46 12.82 17.61
N ARG A 51 0.20 14.11 17.36
CA ARG A 51 -0.96 14.57 16.59
C ARG A 51 -0.83 14.21 15.12
N ALA A 52 0.27 14.60 14.46
CA ALA A 52 0.55 14.22 13.08
C ALA A 52 0.52 12.70 12.89
N ARG A 53 1.10 11.94 13.83
CA ARG A 53 1.08 10.48 13.82
C ARG A 53 -0.33 9.91 13.86
N ARG A 54 -1.20 10.40 14.75
CA ARG A 54 -2.61 9.97 14.81
C ARG A 54 -3.37 10.25 13.52
N LEU A 55 -3.10 11.38 12.87
CA LEU A 55 -3.77 11.74 11.62
C LEU A 55 -3.29 10.90 10.43
N LEU A 56 -1.98 10.60 10.36
CA LEU A 56 -1.36 9.79 9.30
C LEU A 56 -1.45 8.29 9.57
N ARG A 57 -1.85 7.88 10.77
CA ARG A 57 -1.86 6.49 11.25
C ARG A 57 -2.41 5.49 10.22
N PRO A 58 -3.59 5.72 9.60
CA PRO A 58 -4.14 4.79 8.61
C PRO A 58 -3.22 4.51 7.41
N TYR A 59 -2.49 5.52 6.94
CA TYR A 59 -1.57 5.36 5.82
C TYR A 59 -0.22 4.77 6.23
N LEU A 60 0.23 5.07 7.46
CA LEU A 60 1.39 4.40 8.04
C LEU A 60 1.12 2.91 8.27
N ASP A 61 -0.08 2.55 8.74
CA ASP A 61 -0.51 1.16 8.87
C ASP A 61 -0.48 0.46 7.50
N LEU A 62 -0.99 1.10 6.43
CA LEU A 62 -0.88 0.55 5.07
C LEU A 62 0.57 0.28 4.65
N LEU A 63 1.47 1.23 4.91
CA LEU A 63 2.90 1.07 4.65
C LEU A 63 3.48 -0.15 5.38
N ALA A 64 3.19 -0.27 6.69
CA ALA A 64 3.66 -1.39 7.49
C ALA A 64 3.05 -2.73 7.06
N THR A 65 1.78 -2.76 6.66
CA THR A 65 1.12 -3.96 6.10
C THR A 65 1.85 -4.45 4.86
N ARG A 66 2.32 -3.55 4.00
CA ARG A 66 3.06 -3.94 2.77
C ARG A 66 4.40 -4.57 3.09
N TRP A 67 5.17 -3.98 4.01
CA TRP A 67 6.40 -4.60 4.51
C TRP A 67 6.13 -5.95 5.15
N PHE A 68 5.05 -6.04 5.93
CA PHE A 68 4.64 -7.28 6.57
C PHE A 68 4.28 -8.38 5.56
N CYS A 69 3.54 -8.05 4.50
CA CYS A 69 3.22 -8.99 3.43
C CYS A 69 4.50 -9.52 2.75
N GLN A 70 5.50 -8.66 2.51
CA GLN A 70 6.78 -9.12 1.96
C GLN A 70 7.51 -10.07 2.90
N VAL A 71 7.53 -9.78 4.20
CA VAL A 71 8.09 -10.69 5.22
C VAL A 71 7.37 -12.04 5.17
N LEU A 72 6.03 -12.04 5.20
CA LEU A 72 5.24 -13.26 5.16
C LEU A 72 5.50 -14.07 3.88
N ARG A 73 5.60 -13.42 2.73
CA ARG A 73 5.88 -14.08 1.45
C ARG A 73 7.18 -14.87 1.49
N HIS A 74 8.28 -14.24 1.91
CA HIS A 74 9.57 -14.93 2.05
C HIS A 74 9.49 -16.07 3.05
N ARG A 75 8.84 -15.84 4.20
CA ARG A 75 8.74 -16.86 5.24
C ARG A 75 7.90 -18.06 4.82
N LEU A 76 6.80 -17.85 4.11
CA LEU A 76 5.93 -18.91 3.60
C LEU A 76 6.56 -19.64 2.40
N ALA A 77 7.41 -18.98 1.62
CA ALA A 77 8.21 -19.60 0.57
C ALA A 77 9.41 -20.40 1.11
N GLY A 78 9.79 -20.20 2.37
CA GLY A 78 10.99 -20.81 2.96
C GLY A 78 12.29 -20.07 2.64
N ASP A 79 12.20 -18.87 2.05
CA ASP A 79 13.34 -18.07 1.64
C ASP A 79 13.97 -17.31 2.82
N PRO A 80 15.28 -17.04 2.77
CA PRO A 80 15.93 -16.12 3.69
C PRO A 80 15.37 -14.70 3.52
N LEU A 81 15.23 -13.97 4.63
CA LEU A 81 14.81 -12.58 4.59
C LEU A 81 15.95 -11.69 4.06
N PRO A 82 15.72 -10.90 2.99
CA PRO A 82 16.65 -9.87 2.55
C PRO A 82 16.98 -8.89 3.69
N PRO A 83 18.17 -8.26 3.70
CA PRO A 83 18.58 -7.34 4.77
C PRO A 83 17.55 -6.23 5.06
N ALA A 84 16.91 -5.68 4.03
CA ALA A 84 15.88 -4.65 4.17
C ALA A 84 14.61 -5.13 4.91
N LEU A 85 14.34 -6.43 4.93
CA LEU A 85 13.19 -7.07 5.60
C LEU A 85 13.53 -7.65 6.97
N GLN A 86 14.80 -7.64 7.38
CA GLN A 86 15.20 -8.05 8.73
C GLN A 86 14.85 -6.99 9.77
N GLN A 87 14.82 -5.72 9.36
CA GLN A 87 14.39 -4.59 10.19
C GLN A 87 13.53 -3.65 9.33
N PRO A 88 12.34 -4.10 8.90
CA PRO A 88 11.52 -3.32 8.02
C PRO A 88 11.08 -2.02 8.72
N PRO A 89 11.08 -0.89 8.00
CA PRO A 89 10.69 0.38 8.56
C PRO A 89 9.24 0.30 9.05
N LEU A 90 8.92 1.02 10.12
CA LEU A 90 7.60 1.12 10.77
C LEU A 90 7.05 -0.13 11.47
N LEU A 91 7.40 -1.35 11.06
CA LEU A 91 6.76 -2.57 11.57
C LEU A 91 7.11 -2.84 13.04
N ASP A 92 6.11 -3.25 13.83
CA ASP A 92 6.34 -3.65 15.21
C ASP A 92 7.27 -4.89 15.30
N ARG A 93 8.29 -4.80 16.16
CA ARG A 93 9.31 -5.86 16.31
C ARG A 93 8.73 -7.16 16.87
N GLY A 94 7.71 -7.08 17.71
CA GLY A 94 7.09 -8.28 18.24
C GLY A 94 6.23 -8.99 17.20
N LEU A 95 5.51 -8.23 16.37
CA LEU A 95 4.82 -8.80 15.22
C LEU A 95 5.81 -9.42 14.20
N LEU A 96 6.94 -8.75 13.94
CA LEU A 96 8.01 -9.32 13.11
C LEU A 96 8.51 -10.66 13.69
N ARG A 97 8.81 -10.72 14.98
CA ARG A 97 9.25 -11.97 15.64
C ARG A 97 8.25 -13.10 15.44
N VAL A 98 6.95 -12.81 15.58
CA VAL A 98 5.89 -13.79 15.35
C VAL A 98 5.93 -14.30 13.91
N ALA A 99 6.04 -13.40 12.93
CA ALA A 99 6.13 -13.76 11.51
C ALA A 99 7.45 -14.46 11.12
N THR A 100 8.51 -14.34 11.91
CA THR A 100 9.78 -15.04 11.67
C THR A 100 9.94 -16.32 12.48
N THR A 101 9.03 -16.62 13.40
CA THR A 101 9.11 -17.82 14.25
C THR A 101 9.03 -19.08 13.38
N ALA A 102 9.82 -20.10 13.73
CA ALA A 102 9.81 -21.37 13.01
C ALA A 102 8.48 -22.11 13.23
N GLY A 103 7.91 -22.65 12.16
CA GLY A 103 6.64 -23.39 12.19
C GLY A 103 6.10 -23.67 10.79
N THR A 104 5.01 -24.44 10.72
CA THR A 104 4.28 -24.64 9.46
C THR A 104 3.58 -23.34 9.05
N GLY A 105 3.33 -23.16 7.74
CA GLY A 105 2.69 -21.94 7.23
C GLY A 105 1.32 -21.66 7.84
N SER A 106 0.49 -22.69 8.05
CA SER A 106 -0.81 -22.53 8.71
C SER A 106 -0.70 -22.12 10.18
N HIS A 107 0.26 -22.70 10.92
CA HIS A 107 0.52 -22.32 12.31
C HIS A 107 1.04 -20.88 12.42
N LEU A 108 1.93 -20.48 11.51
CA LEU A 108 2.42 -19.11 11.40
C LEU A 108 1.26 -18.12 11.25
N ILE A 109 0.36 -18.36 10.29
CA ILE A 109 -0.76 -17.47 10.02
C ILE A 109 -1.73 -17.42 11.21
N ALA A 110 -2.00 -18.55 11.88
CA ALA A 110 -2.84 -18.57 13.07
C ALA A 110 -2.25 -17.71 14.21
N CYS A 111 -0.93 -17.77 14.42
CA CYS A 111 -0.26 -16.91 15.38
C CYS A 111 -0.34 -15.44 14.97
N VAL A 112 -0.09 -15.12 13.70
CA VAL A 112 -0.20 -13.74 13.17
C VAL A 112 -1.62 -13.17 13.35
N GLU A 113 -2.64 -13.95 13.01
CA GLU A 113 -4.05 -13.57 13.15
C GLU A 113 -4.37 -13.21 14.60
N ARG A 114 -4.03 -14.10 15.54
CA ARG A 114 -4.27 -13.89 16.97
C ARG A 114 -3.63 -12.60 17.48
N GLU A 115 -2.39 -12.33 17.08
CA GLU A 115 -1.67 -11.14 17.53
C GLU A 115 -2.20 -9.85 16.88
N LEU A 116 -2.58 -9.89 15.61
CA LEU A 116 -3.07 -8.71 14.89
C LEU A 116 -4.49 -8.33 15.29
N MET A 117 -5.37 -9.30 15.52
CA MET A 117 -6.82 -9.09 15.68
C MET A 117 -7.17 -8.05 16.76
N VAL A 118 -6.35 -7.95 17.82
CA VAL A 118 -6.52 -6.96 18.91
C VAL A 118 -6.42 -5.52 18.40
N ALA A 119 -5.46 -5.22 17.54
CA ALA A 119 -5.21 -3.87 17.03
C ALA A 119 -5.77 -3.64 15.63
N ALA A 120 -6.01 -4.71 14.89
CA ALA A 120 -6.44 -4.73 13.50
C ALA A 120 -7.55 -5.78 13.33
N PRO A 121 -8.81 -5.49 13.76
CA PRO A 121 -9.89 -6.48 13.70
C PRO A 121 -10.21 -7.00 12.30
N TRP A 122 -9.81 -6.26 11.26
CA TRP A 122 -9.91 -6.66 9.86
C TRP A 122 -9.00 -7.84 9.48
N SER A 123 -8.07 -8.25 10.35
CA SER A 123 -7.24 -9.43 10.18
C SER A 123 -7.92 -10.73 10.63
N ALA A 124 -9.16 -10.69 11.11
CA ALA A 124 -9.90 -11.90 11.47
C ALA A 124 -10.21 -12.74 10.21
N GLY A 125 -10.05 -14.06 10.30
CA GLY A 125 -10.24 -15.02 9.20
C GLY A 125 -8.98 -15.33 8.39
N LEU A 126 -7.80 -14.79 8.74
CA LEU A 126 -6.59 -15.02 7.94
C LEU A 126 -6.20 -16.50 7.85
N THR A 127 -6.39 -17.27 8.92
CA THR A 127 -6.09 -18.71 8.92
C THR A 127 -6.99 -19.46 7.96
N GLU A 128 -8.30 -19.15 7.98
CA GLU A 128 -9.26 -19.76 7.05
C GLU A 128 -8.92 -19.39 5.61
N THR A 129 -8.60 -18.12 5.35
CA THR A 129 -8.18 -17.67 4.02
C THR A 129 -6.90 -18.37 3.55
N TYR A 130 -5.92 -18.58 4.44
CA TYR A 130 -4.71 -19.32 4.10
C TYR A 130 -5.02 -20.77 3.70
N LEU A 131 -5.89 -21.46 4.42
CA LEU A 131 -6.25 -22.84 4.13
C LEU A 131 -7.01 -22.98 2.81
N ASN A 132 -7.84 -21.99 2.47
CA ASN A 132 -8.68 -22.03 1.27
C ASN A 132 -8.01 -21.46 0.01
N GLN A 133 -7.15 -20.45 0.18
CA GLN A 133 -6.61 -19.64 -0.92
C GLN A 133 -5.06 -19.52 -0.90
N GLY A 134 -4.40 -20.08 0.11
CA GLY A 134 -2.95 -20.02 0.26
C GLY A 134 -2.40 -18.64 0.65
N PRO A 135 -1.07 -18.43 0.50
CA PRO A 135 -0.39 -17.18 0.82
C PRO A 135 -0.97 -15.94 0.10
N GLY A 136 -1.36 -16.09 -1.17
CA GLY A 136 -1.90 -14.99 -1.97
C GLY A 136 -3.22 -14.44 -1.43
N GLY A 137 -4.10 -15.32 -0.94
CA GLY A 137 -5.35 -14.88 -0.29
C GLY A 137 -5.09 -14.11 1.00
N VAL A 138 -4.11 -14.53 1.80
CA VAL A 138 -3.70 -13.84 3.03
C VAL A 138 -3.22 -12.42 2.73
N GLU A 139 -2.31 -12.27 1.76
CA GLU A 139 -1.81 -10.95 1.34
C GLU A 139 -2.96 -10.05 0.87
N GLN A 140 -3.85 -10.59 0.04
CA GLN A 140 -5.01 -9.88 -0.45
C GLN A 140 -5.95 -9.42 0.68
N GLN A 141 -6.24 -10.29 1.64
CA GLN A 141 -7.08 -9.95 2.77
C GLN A 141 -6.43 -8.87 3.65
N LEU A 142 -5.13 -8.98 3.91
CA LEU A 142 -4.39 -7.99 4.69
C LEU A 142 -4.44 -6.61 4.02
N GLU A 143 -4.20 -6.56 2.71
CA GLU A 143 -4.20 -5.30 1.97
C GLU A 143 -5.60 -4.67 1.87
N ILE A 144 -6.62 -5.45 1.47
CA ILE A 144 -8.01 -4.96 1.40
C ILE A 144 -8.49 -4.50 2.77
N GLY A 145 -8.27 -5.34 3.79
CA GLY A 145 -8.72 -5.08 5.16
C GLY A 145 -8.11 -3.80 5.70
N CYS A 146 -6.79 -3.63 5.53
CA CYS A 146 -6.08 -2.44 5.96
C CYS A 146 -6.54 -1.18 5.23
N LEU A 147 -6.71 -1.24 3.90
CA LEU A 147 -7.20 -0.11 3.09
C LEU A 147 -8.62 0.30 3.48
N ALA A 148 -9.54 -0.66 3.55
CA ALA A 148 -10.95 -0.43 3.85
C ALA A 148 -11.12 0.12 5.28
N TYR A 149 -10.44 -0.49 6.26
CA TYR A 149 -10.44 -0.03 7.64
C TYR A 149 -9.83 1.37 7.75
N GLY A 150 -8.67 1.59 7.13
CA GLY A 150 -8.00 2.87 7.14
C GLY A 150 -8.85 3.99 6.52
N ALA A 151 -9.48 3.74 5.36
CA ALA A 151 -10.38 4.69 4.72
C ALA A 151 -11.58 5.04 5.59
N ARG A 152 -12.17 4.06 6.28
CA ARG A 152 -13.32 4.27 7.18
C ARG A 152 -12.97 5.12 8.41
N TYR A 153 -11.81 4.87 9.03
CA TYR A 153 -11.45 5.47 10.32
C TYR A 153 -10.45 6.63 10.23
N ALA A 154 -10.01 6.99 9.02
CA ALA A 154 -9.13 8.12 8.81
C ALA A 154 -9.79 9.44 9.24
N ARG A 155 -9.15 10.12 10.19
CA ARG A 155 -9.61 11.40 10.73
C ARG A 155 -9.29 12.58 9.82
N HIS A 156 -8.21 12.47 9.03
CA HIS A 156 -7.82 13.52 8.10
C HIS A 156 -8.40 13.27 6.71
N ARG A 157 -8.99 14.30 6.10
CA ARG A 157 -9.65 14.20 4.80
C ARG A 157 -8.71 13.68 3.71
N SER A 158 -7.50 14.24 3.60
CA SER A 158 -6.55 13.86 2.54
C SER A 158 -6.04 12.43 2.71
N VAL A 159 -5.87 11.95 3.95
CA VAL A 159 -5.48 10.56 4.25
C VAL A 159 -6.60 9.61 3.86
N ARG A 160 -7.84 9.90 4.28
CA ARG A 160 -9.02 9.12 3.89
C ARG A 160 -9.14 9.04 2.37
N ARG A 161 -9.07 10.19 1.70
CA ARG A 161 -9.19 10.31 0.24
C ARG A 161 -8.15 9.46 -0.48
N LEU A 162 -6.87 9.57 -0.08
CA LEU A 162 -5.81 8.74 -0.65
C LEU A 162 -6.10 7.25 -0.49
N LEU A 163 -6.50 6.80 0.70
CA LEU A 163 -6.80 5.38 0.94
C LEU A 163 -7.99 4.87 0.11
N GLN A 164 -9.02 5.70 -0.06
CA GLN A 164 -10.14 5.39 -0.93
C GLN A 164 -9.70 5.25 -2.39
N GLN A 165 -8.85 6.16 -2.87
CA GLN A 165 -8.32 6.12 -4.22
C GLN A 165 -7.41 4.91 -4.47
N LEU A 166 -6.58 4.54 -3.49
CA LEU A 166 -5.75 3.34 -3.56
C LEU A 166 -6.62 2.07 -3.62
N LEU A 167 -7.70 2.02 -2.84
CA LEU A 167 -8.64 0.90 -2.88
C LEU A 167 -9.40 0.83 -4.22
N ASP A 168 -9.83 1.97 -4.75
CA ASP A 168 -10.47 2.06 -6.06
C ASP A 168 -9.51 1.62 -7.18
N MET A 169 -8.26 2.09 -7.14
CA MET A 169 -7.19 1.69 -8.06
C MET A 169 -6.98 0.17 -8.02
N ARG A 170 -6.82 -0.41 -6.83
CA ARG A 170 -6.68 -1.87 -6.65
C ARG A 170 -7.86 -2.63 -7.25
N ASN A 171 -9.09 -2.20 -6.95
CA ASN A 171 -10.30 -2.84 -7.46
C ASN A 171 -10.39 -2.77 -8.99
N LEU A 172 -10.05 -1.63 -9.60
CA LEU A 172 -10.00 -1.47 -11.04
C LEU A 172 -8.96 -2.39 -11.68
N LEU A 173 -7.74 -2.42 -11.14
CA LEU A 173 -6.67 -3.28 -11.63
C LEU A 173 -7.01 -4.77 -11.47
N SER A 174 -7.75 -5.14 -10.41
CA SER A 174 -8.29 -6.49 -10.24
C SER A 174 -9.26 -6.86 -11.37
N VAL A 175 -10.23 -6.00 -11.70
CA VAL A 175 -11.15 -6.23 -12.83
C VAL A 175 -10.38 -6.39 -14.16
N MET A 176 -9.40 -5.50 -14.41
CA MET A 176 -8.59 -5.58 -15.63
C MET A 176 -7.76 -6.87 -15.72
N ARG A 177 -7.18 -7.33 -14.59
CA ARG A 177 -6.45 -8.61 -14.54
C ARG A 177 -7.37 -9.79 -14.79
N PHE A 178 -8.57 -9.80 -14.20
CA PHE A 178 -9.54 -10.88 -14.38
C PHE A 178 -9.99 -10.99 -15.84
N TRP A 179 -10.19 -9.87 -16.53
CA TRP A 179 -10.42 -9.90 -17.98
C TRP A 179 -9.23 -10.42 -18.77
N ARG A 180 -8.02 -9.91 -18.47
CA ARG A 180 -6.79 -10.31 -19.18
C ARG A 180 -6.53 -11.82 -19.07
N TRP A 181 -6.80 -12.40 -17.90
CA TRP A 181 -6.59 -13.83 -17.64
C TRP A 181 -7.84 -14.69 -17.85
N GLN A 182 -8.93 -14.09 -18.35
CA GLN A 182 -10.20 -14.79 -18.60
C GLN A 182 -10.72 -15.58 -17.39
N VAL A 183 -10.50 -15.05 -16.19
CA VAL A 183 -10.92 -15.68 -14.93
C VAL A 183 -12.45 -15.57 -14.83
N GLN A 184 -13.12 -16.72 -14.79
CA GLN A 184 -14.57 -16.81 -14.71
C GLN A 184 -15.11 -16.59 -13.30
N ASN A 185 -14.29 -16.85 -12.28
CA ASN A 185 -14.65 -16.61 -10.90
C ASN A 185 -14.79 -15.10 -10.65
N ARG A 186 -15.74 -14.75 -9.78
CA ARG A 186 -16.01 -13.37 -9.41
C ARG A 186 -14.78 -12.74 -8.72
N PRO A 187 -14.34 -11.53 -9.11
CA PRO A 187 -13.26 -10.85 -8.41
C PRO A 187 -13.68 -10.40 -7.01
N GLU A 188 -12.78 -10.61 -6.06
CA GLU A 188 -12.92 -10.12 -4.70
C GLU A 188 -12.53 -8.64 -4.63
N LEU A 189 -13.57 -7.80 -4.57
CA LEU A 189 -13.44 -6.35 -4.52
C LEU A 189 -13.64 -5.84 -3.10
N GLY A 190 -12.72 -4.97 -2.65
CA GLY A 190 -12.82 -4.33 -1.35
C GLY A 190 -13.86 -3.21 -1.33
N SER A 191 -14.46 -2.97 -0.16
CA SER A 191 -15.44 -1.89 0.05
C SER A 191 -14.83 -0.69 0.77
N GLY A 192 -15.45 0.49 0.63
CA GLY A 192 -15.00 1.72 1.29
C GLY A 192 -14.31 2.74 0.38
N GLY A 193 -14.05 2.37 -0.87
CA GLY A 193 -13.60 3.27 -1.93
C GLY A 193 -14.70 4.23 -2.37
N THR A 194 -14.39 5.09 -3.35
CA THR A 194 -15.38 5.97 -3.96
C THR A 194 -16.20 5.26 -5.04
N ILE A 195 -15.69 4.15 -5.58
CA ILE A 195 -16.41 3.31 -6.54
C ILE A 195 -17.11 2.16 -5.80
N PRO A 196 -18.44 2.04 -5.89
CA PRO A 196 -19.15 0.91 -5.32
C PRO A 196 -18.72 -0.43 -5.96
N PRO A 197 -18.38 -1.48 -5.18
CA PRO A 197 -18.00 -2.78 -5.73
C PRO A 197 -19.04 -3.37 -6.69
N ARG A 198 -20.34 -3.14 -6.42
CA ARG A 198 -21.45 -3.59 -7.30
C ARG A 198 -21.34 -3.00 -8.71
N GLN A 199 -20.87 -1.76 -8.84
CA GLN A 199 -20.68 -1.12 -10.14
C GLN A 199 -19.54 -1.78 -10.90
N LEU A 200 -18.39 -2.03 -10.25
CA LEU A 200 -17.25 -2.70 -10.87
C LEU A 200 -17.54 -4.16 -11.24
N LEU A 201 -18.33 -4.87 -10.43
CA LEU A 201 -18.77 -6.22 -10.73
C LEU A 201 -19.70 -6.27 -11.95
N ARG A 202 -20.60 -5.29 -12.09
CA ARG A 202 -21.42 -5.16 -13.28
C ARG A 202 -20.55 -4.94 -14.52
N VAL A 203 -19.61 -4.00 -14.44
CA VAL A 203 -18.64 -3.72 -15.50
C VAL A 203 -17.90 -4.99 -15.89
N TRP A 204 -17.30 -5.69 -14.91
CA TRP A 204 -16.58 -6.95 -15.13
C TRP A 204 -17.43 -8.00 -15.85
N ARG A 205 -18.65 -8.26 -15.35
CA ARG A 205 -19.56 -9.27 -15.92
C ARG A 205 -19.97 -8.96 -17.37
N GLU A 206 -20.15 -7.68 -17.68
CA GLU A 206 -20.59 -7.21 -19.01
C GLU A 206 -19.41 -6.97 -19.97
N ALA A 207 -18.16 -7.15 -19.50
CA ALA A 207 -16.94 -6.82 -20.23
C ALA A 207 -16.93 -5.38 -20.81
N ASP A 208 -17.63 -4.43 -20.15
CA ASP A 208 -17.80 -3.07 -20.65
C ASP A 208 -16.57 -2.20 -20.36
N GLN A 209 -15.60 -2.24 -21.26
CA GLN A 209 -14.37 -1.43 -21.19
C GLN A 209 -14.66 0.09 -21.16
N SER A 210 -15.73 0.54 -21.82
CA SER A 210 -16.11 1.95 -21.85
C SER A 210 -16.65 2.40 -20.49
N ALA A 211 -17.45 1.57 -19.83
CA ALA A 211 -17.86 1.82 -18.46
C ALA A 211 -16.69 1.78 -17.49
N LEU A 212 -15.73 0.87 -17.65
CA LEU A 212 -14.53 0.85 -16.82
C LEU A 212 -13.76 2.17 -16.91
N ALA A 213 -13.53 2.68 -18.12
CA ALA A 213 -12.83 3.95 -18.29
C ALA A 213 -13.62 5.16 -17.78
N ARG A 214 -14.96 5.16 -17.92
CA ARG A 214 -15.82 6.19 -17.30
C ARG A 214 -15.67 6.21 -15.79
N VAL A 215 -15.69 5.04 -15.17
CA VAL A 215 -15.52 4.89 -13.73
C VAL A 215 -14.12 5.34 -13.33
N ALA A 216 -13.09 4.92 -14.05
CA ALA A 216 -11.71 5.18 -13.65
C ALA A 216 -11.25 6.64 -13.87
N ARG A 217 -12.01 7.44 -14.66
CA ARG A 217 -11.73 8.87 -14.92
C ARG A 217 -11.62 9.75 -13.67
N HIS A 218 -12.27 9.40 -12.56
CA HIS A 218 -12.17 10.21 -11.34
C HIS A 218 -10.85 10.00 -10.58
N LEU A 219 -10.09 8.95 -10.88
CA LEU A 219 -8.77 8.68 -10.27
C LEU A 219 -7.61 9.23 -11.10
N GLY A 220 -7.86 9.56 -12.37
CA GLY A 220 -6.83 10.04 -13.28
C GLY A 220 -7.34 10.19 -14.71
N THR A 221 -6.48 10.70 -15.57
CA THR A 221 -6.73 10.87 -17.00
C THR A 221 -6.50 9.56 -17.74
N LEU A 222 -7.28 8.53 -17.43
CA LEU A 222 -7.23 7.27 -18.15
C LEU A 222 -7.82 7.46 -19.56
N SER A 223 -6.96 7.48 -20.56
CA SER A 223 -7.33 7.50 -21.97
C SER A 223 -7.70 6.08 -22.43
N LEU A 224 -8.80 5.94 -23.17
CA LEU A 224 -9.27 4.68 -23.76
C LEU A 224 -8.46 4.28 -25.01
N PRO A 225 -8.39 2.97 -25.36
CA PRO A 225 -8.66 1.79 -24.54
C PRO A 225 -7.38 1.26 -23.89
N ILE A 226 -7.41 1.06 -22.58
CA ILE A 226 -6.25 0.53 -21.85
C ILE A 226 -6.31 -0.99 -21.90
N GLN A 227 -5.55 -1.58 -22.82
CA GLN A 227 -5.41 -3.03 -22.91
C GLN A 227 -4.44 -3.60 -21.86
N ASP A 228 -3.58 -2.75 -21.29
CA ASP A 228 -2.55 -3.16 -20.34
C ASP A 228 -2.83 -2.64 -18.90
N PRO A 229 -3.12 -3.53 -17.94
CA PRO A 229 -3.26 -3.17 -16.53
C PRO A 229 -2.11 -2.32 -15.97
N ARG A 230 -0.88 -2.47 -16.47
CA ARG A 230 0.28 -1.71 -15.97
C ARG A 230 0.31 -0.28 -16.47
N GLN A 231 -0.11 -0.07 -17.72
CA GLN A 231 -0.28 1.29 -18.23
C GLN A 231 -1.39 1.99 -17.44
N ALA A 232 -2.50 1.30 -17.16
CA ALA A 232 -3.54 1.82 -16.27
C ALA A 232 -3.00 2.16 -14.88
N GLU A 233 -2.26 1.27 -14.26
CA GLU A 233 -1.64 1.49 -12.94
C GLU A 233 -0.79 2.76 -12.92
N ARG A 234 0.10 2.93 -13.92
CA ARG A 234 0.94 4.14 -14.02
C ARG A 234 0.13 5.42 -14.18
N GLU A 235 -0.90 5.41 -15.01
CA GLU A 235 -1.79 6.56 -15.22
C GLU A 235 -2.62 6.88 -13.96
N LEU A 236 -3.11 5.85 -13.27
CA LEU A 236 -3.83 5.99 -11.99
C LEU A 236 -2.93 6.60 -10.91
N MET A 237 -1.70 6.10 -10.75
CA MET A 237 -0.72 6.68 -9.84
C MET A 237 -0.41 8.14 -10.17
N ARG A 238 -0.29 8.49 -11.46
CA ARG A 238 -0.08 9.88 -11.89
C ARG A 238 -1.26 10.77 -11.50
N GLY A 239 -2.49 10.28 -11.66
CA GLY A 239 -3.70 10.98 -11.24
C GLY A 239 -3.71 11.25 -9.73
N ILE A 240 -3.49 10.21 -8.91
CA ILE A 240 -3.36 10.33 -7.45
C ILE A 240 -2.26 11.32 -7.06
N THR A 241 -1.11 11.27 -7.74
CA THR A 241 0.02 12.18 -7.49
C THR A 241 -0.35 13.64 -7.75
N LYS A 242 -1.03 13.93 -8.86
CA LYS A 242 -1.50 15.28 -9.17
C LYS A 242 -2.45 15.81 -8.11
N GLU A 243 -3.35 14.94 -7.64
CA GLU A 243 -4.33 15.29 -6.62
C GLU A 243 -3.71 15.58 -5.25
N LEU A 244 -2.77 14.75 -4.81
CA LEU A 244 -1.98 15.02 -3.60
C LEU A 244 -1.17 16.32 -3.72
N GLY A 245 -0.72 16.66 -4.94
CA GLY A 245 -0.07 17.94 -5.22
C GLY A 245 -0.94 19.16 -4.93
N HIS A 246 -2.28 19.05 -5.05
CA HIS A 246 -3.22 20.12 -4.70
C HIS A 246 -3.43 20.24 -3.19
N GLU A 247 -3.44 19.13 -2.47
CA GLU A 247 -3.54 19.09 -1.00
C GLU A 247 -2.33 19.74 -0.32
N ARG A 248 -1.19 19.86 -1.02
CA ARG A 248 0.05 20.54 -0.57
C ARG A 248 -0.06 22.08 -0.51
N ARG A 249 -1.12 22.68 -1.04
CA ARG A 249 -1.23 24.16 -1.11
C ARG A 249 -1.12 24.84 0.26
N ASN A 250 -1.44 24.13 1.35
CA ASN A 250 -1.11 24.55 2.70
C ASN A 250 0.24 23.95 3.14
N PRO A 251 1.33 24.73 3.18
CA PRO A 251 2.66 24.24 3.53
C PRO A 251 2.82 23.87 5.02
N LEU A 252 1.84 24.22 5.85
CA LEU A 252 1.82 23.94 7.29
C LEU A 252 0.92 22.74 7.65
N ASP A 253 0.31 22.09 6.65
CA ASP A 253 -0.59 20.96 6.86
C ASP A 253 0.10 19.60 6.64
N ILE A 254 -0.48 18.56 7.23
CA ILE A 254 0.01 17.18 7.12
C ILE A 254 -0.04 16.63 5.69
N GLY A 255 -0.77 17.30 4.78
CA GLY A 255 -0.76 16.99 3.35
C GLY A 255 0.64 16.98 2.74
N VAL A 256 1.55 17.85 3.24
CA VAL A 256 2.97 17.87 2.81
C VAL A 256 3.67 16.57 3.20
N VAL A 257 3.40 16.05 4.40
CA VAL A 257 3.99 14.80 4.90
C VAL A 257 3.43 13.60 4.14
N LEU A 258 2.11 13.59 3.90
CA LEU A 258 1.43 12.54 3.14
C LEU A 258 1.99 12.44 1.71
N GLU A 259 2.14 13.58 1.04
CA GLU A 259 2.70 13.63 -0.31
C GLU A 259 4.17 13.19 -0.34
N TYR A 260 4.99 13.59 0.64
CA TYR A 260 6.38 13.12 0.71
C TYR A 260 6.46 11.59 0.91
N LEU A 261 5.66 11.01 1.81
CA LEU A 261 5.59 9.56 1.99
C LEU A 261 5.14 8.84 0.70
N TRP A 262 4.19 9.42 -0.04
CA TRP A 262 3.77 8.91 -1.34
C TRP A 262 4.91 8.95 -2.38
N GLN A 263 5.67 10.05 -2.45
CA GLN A 263 6.83 10.14 -3.35
C GLN A 263 7.92 9.12 -3.00
N LEU A 264 8.15 8.87 -1.71
CA LEU A 264 9.09 7.82 -1.26
C LEU A 264 8.63 6.43 -1.72
N GLN A 265 7.33 6.12 -1.63
CA GLN A 265 6.77 4.88 -2.19
C GLN A 265 7.02 4.76 -3.69
N LEU A 266 6.72 5.81 -4.47
CA LEU A 266 6.97 5.81 -5.91
C LEU A 266 8.46 5.67 -6.26
N ALA A 267 9.35 6.24 -5.45
CA ALA A 267 10.79 6.07 -5.60
C ALA A 267 11.23 4.62 -5.32
N ALA A 268 10.69 3.98 -4.27
CA ALA A 268 10.98 2.59 -3.95
C ALA A 268 10.55 1.65 -5.08
N VAL A 269 9.33 1.84 -5.60
CA VAL A 269 8.79 1.09 -6.75
C VAL A 269 9.68 1.24 -7.98
N ARG A 270 10.10 2.47 -8.31
CA ARG A 270 11.01 2.74 -9.44
C ARG A 270 12.36 2.05 -9.28
N ARG A 271 12.95 2.09 -8.08
CA ARG A 271 14.24 1.45 -7.81
C ARG A 271 14.16 -0.08 -7.81
N GLY A 272 13.07 -0.65 -7.28
CA GLY A 272 12.83 -2.09 -7.34
C GLY A 272 12.81 -2.61 -8.78
N LEU A 273 12.12 -1.89 -9.67
CA LEU A 273 12.09 -2.19 -11.11
C LEU A 273 13.47 -2.11 -11.79
N GLN A 274 14.35 -1.22 -11.34
CA GLN A 274 15.70 -1.04 -11.89
C GLN A 274 16.70 -2.12 -11.44
N LYS A 275 16.48 -2.72 -10.26
CA LYS A 275 17.39 -3.70 -9.65
C LYS A 275 17.10 -5.17 -10.02
N MET A 276 15.96 -5.45 -10.66
CA MET A 276 15.61 -6.82 -11.08
C MET A 276 16.34 -7.19 -12.37
N PRO A 277 16.96 -8.39 -12.47
CA PRO A 277 17.52 -8.89 -13.72
C PRO A 277 16.43 -8.94 -14.79
N THR A 278 16.77 -8.63 -16.04
CA THR A 278 15.82 -8.30 -17.12
C THR A 278 14.73 -9.37 -17.29
N GLU A 279 15.06 -10.66 -17.14
CA GLU A 279 14.11 -11.78 -17.27
C GLU A 279 13.13 -11.92 -16.08
N GLU A 280 13.55 -11.58 -14.87
CA GLU A 280 12.70 -11.60 -13.65
C GLU A 280 11.90 -10.30 -13.54
N SER A 281 12.49 -9.19 -13.98
CA SER A 281 11.75 -7.97 -14.31
C SER A 281 10.70 -8.28 -15.37
N ASP A 282 10.99 -9.09 -16.40
CA ASP A 282 10.06 -9.48 -17.46
C ASP A 282 8.97 -10.47 -17.01
N ARG A 283 9.26 -11.38 -16.06
CA ARG A 283 8.26 -12.27 -15.42
C ARG A 283 7.38 -11.57 -14.40
N LEU A 284 7.95 -10.75 -13.51
CA LEU A 284 7.16 -9.82 -12.71
C LEU A 284 6.48 -8.78 -13.60
N ARG A 285 7.02 -8.52 -14.81
CA ARG A 285 6.33 -7.77 -15.87
C ARG A 285 5.23 -8.56 -16.59
N ALA A 286 5.12 -9.86 -16.36
CA ALA A 286 4.04 -10.70 -16.86
C ALA A 286 2.98 -10.97 -15.78
N GLU A 287 3.36 -11.04 -14.49
CA GLU A 287 2.53 -11.66 -13.43
C GLU A 287 1.86 -10.71 -12.42
N GLY A 288 2.32 -9.46 -12.22
CA GLY A 288 1.67 -8.59 -11.23
C GLY A 288 2.07 -7.11 -11.30
N GLY A 289 1.08 -6.23 -11.17
CA GLY A 289 1.31 -4.79 -10.94
C GLY A 289 2.04 -4.57 -9.61
N LEU A 290 2.63 -3.38 -9.45
CA LEU A 290 3.40 -2.99 -8.27
C LEU A 290 2.50 -2.52 -7.11
N TRP A 291 1.19 -2.56 -7.32
CA TRP A 291 0.11 -2.22 -6.40
C TRP A 291 -1.10 -3.14 -6.53
#